data_AF-A0A9N9RUT0-F1
#
_entry.id   AF-A0A9N9RUT0-F1
#
_cell.length_a   1.000
_cell.length_b   1.000
_cell.length_c   1.000
_cell.angle_alpha   90.00
_cell.angle_beta   90.00
_cell.angle_gamma   90.00
#
_symmetry.space_group_name_H-M   'P 1'
#
loop_
_entity.id
_entity.type
_entity.pdbx_description
1 polymer ?
#
loop_
_entity_poly.entity_id
_entity_poly.type
_entity_poly.pdbx_seq_one_letter_code
_entity_poly.pdbx_strand_id
1 'polypeptide(L)'
;MPRKSAATNQPSTSRGFTTMEFDSENEEEGTNQNIVLLVTNFVKYIINYSSNKLPIKRNELVKQLKISQKQFPQVFMEGKEILKDVYGIEISELAETKPTKLFITYPAFKLPVFSILNKEMGKELTTLFIVLSYIFMKSGEIQEINLNNFLEKVHINIEEFAKTRDKFVKQMYLKRRKVEIEGQNESHTYYSWGERALLEFNKQDVLEQVAKLVRKPSSNFVVQHREVYGEDPNDMDFVMLG
;
A
#
# COMPACT_ATOMS: atom_id res chain seq x y z
N MET A 1 29.13 -58.02 -55.31
CA MET A 1 29.60 -56.65 -54.91
C MET A 1 30.44 -56.09 -56.04
N PRO A 2 30.51 -54.76 -56.36
CA PRO A 2 29.72 -53.56 -56.01
C PRO A 2 28.90 -53.01 -57.24
N ARG A 3 27.76 -52.28 -57.12
CA ARG A 3 27.50 -50.80 -56.99
C ARG A 3 28.15 -49.96 -58.13
N LYS A 4 27.48 -49.09 -58.91
CA LYS A 4 26.48 -48.00 -58.67
C LYS A 4 25.96 -47.47 -60.05
N SER A 5 24.65 -47.27 -60.26
CA SER A 5 23.86 -46.00 -60.25
C SER A 5 23.69 -45.28 -61.60
N ALA A 6 22.44 -45.07 -62.03
CA ALA A 6 21.97 -43.87 -62.74
C ALA A 6 20.44 -43.76 -62.64
N ALA A 7 19.95 -42.58 -62.27
CA ALA A 7 18.53 -42.24 -62.06
C ALA A 7 18.02 -41.35 -63.20
N THR A 8 16.73 -41.41 -63.57
CA THR A 8 16.05 -40.30 -64.25
C THR A 8 14.51 -40.32 -64.11
N ASN A 9 14.03 -39.34 -63.34
CA ASN A 9 12.82 -38.48 -63.42
C ASN A 9 11.41 -39.00 -63.80
N GLN A 10 10.46 -38.73 -62.89
CA GLN A 10 9.09 -38.29 -63.20
C GLN A 10 8.83 -36.94 -62.49
N PRO A 11 8.04 -36.01 -63.05
CA PRO A 11 7.76 -34.72 -62.42
C PRO A 11 6.60 -34.80 -61.40
N SER A 12 6.82 -34.22 -60.23
CA SER A 12 5.81 -33.99 -59.19
C SER A 12 5.07 -32.67 -59.41
N THR A 13 3.79 -32.67 -59.07
CA THR A 13 2.84 -31.56 -59.18
C THR A 13 3.13 -30.45 -58.17
N SER A 14 3.05 -29.18 -58.62
CA SER A 14 3.14 -28.01 -57.75
C SER A 14 1.84 -27.80 -56.98
N ARG A 15 1.89 -27.78 -55.65
CA ARG A 15 0.86 -27.15 -54.81
C ARG A 15 1.41 -25.79 -54.35
N GLY A 16 0.73 -24.73 -54.78
CA GLY A 16 0.98 -23.38 -54.31
C GLY A 16 0.69 -23.27 -52.81
N PHE A 17 1.60 -22.59 -52.10
CA PHE A 17 1.39 -22.08 -50.76
C PHE A 17 0.57 -20.80 -50.87
N THR A 18 -0.66 -20.80 -50.35
CA THR A 18 -1.40 -19.58 -50.06
C THR A 18 -1.09 -19.21 -48.61
N THR A 19 -0.40 -18.09 -48.41
CA THR A 19 -0.18 -17.48 -47.10
C THR A 19 -1.51 -16.97 -46.54
N MET A 20 -1.85 -17.41 -45.32
CA MET A 20 -2.92 -16.84 -44.49
C MET A 20 -2.36 -15.61 -43.77
N GLU A 21 -2.78 -14.42 -44.19
CA GLU A 21 -2.42 -13.13 -43.54
C GLU A 21 -3.67 -12.35 -43.09
N PHE A 22 -4.81 -13.02 -42.81
CA PHE A 22 -6.09 -12.32 -42.66
C PHE A 22 -6.81 -12.40 -41.29
N ASP A 23 -6.19 -12.94 -40.23
CA ASP A 23 -6.86 -13.10 -38.93
C ASP A 23 -6.22 -12.36 -37.74
N SER A 24 -5.03 -11.74 -37.89
CA SER A 24 -4.36 -11.09 -36.75
C SER A 24 -5.00 -9.78 -36.30
N GLU A 25 -5.48 -8.94 -37.22
CA GLU A 25 -6.01 -7.61 -36.89
C GLU A 25 -7.38 -7.69 -36.19
N ASN A 26 -8.26 -8.60 -36.61
CA ASN A 26 -9.57 -8.79 -35.98
C ASN A 26 -9.49 -9.46 -34.59
N GLU A 27 -8.53 -10.38 -34.40
CA GLU A 27 -8.29 -10.99 -33.09
C GLU A 27 -7.67 -9.99 -32.10
N GLU A 28 -6.73 -9.13 -32.54
CA GLU A 28 -6.17 -8.05 -31.73
C GLU A 28 -7.22 -7.00 -31.35
N GLU A 29 -8.10 -6.57 -32.26
CA GLU A 29 -9.13 -5.59 -31.95
C GLU A 29 -10.17 -6.14 -30.96
N GLY A 30 -10.58 -7.41 -31.11
CA GLY A 30 -11.47 -8.08 -30.17
C GLY A 30 -10.85 -8.33 -28.79
N THR A 31 -9.56 -8.65 -28.72
CA THR A 31 -8.83 -8.79 -27.45
C THR A 31 -8.57 -7.44 -26.78
N ASN A 32 -8.27 -6.38 -27.54
CA ASN A 32 -8.11 -5.03 -27.02
C ASN A 32 -9.42 -4.47 -26.45
N GLN A 33 -10.56 -4.67 -27.13
CA GLN A 33 -11.87 -4.32 -26.59
C GLN A 33 -12.19 -5.09 -25.30
N ASN A 34 -11.74 -6.34 -25.19
CA ASN A 34 -11.87 -7.13 -23.96
C ASN A 34 -11.04 -6.53 -22.81
N ILE A 35 -9.79 -6.11 -23.07
CA ILE A 35 -8.93 -5.49 -22.06
C ILE A 35 -9.49 -4.16 -21.55
N VAL A 36 -9.93 -3.27 -22.44
CA VAL A 36 -10.51 -1.97 -22.05
C VAL A 36 -11.69 -2.15 -21.11
N LEU A 37 -12.55 -3.14 -21.37
CA LEU A 37 -13.67 -3.48 -20.49
C LEU A 37 -13.20 -4.01 -19.14
N LEU A 38 -12.17 -4.88 -19.11
CA LEU A 38 -11.60 -5.40 -17.87
C LEU A 38 -10.96 -4.30 -17.01
N VAL A 39 -10.23 -3.37 -17.64
CA VAL A 39 -9.64 -2.18 -16.98
C VAL A 39 -10.74 -1.32 -16.39
N THR A 40 -11.79 -1.02 -17.16
CA THR A 40 -12.94 -0.23 -16.69
C THR A 40 -13.62 -0.90 -15.48
N ASN A 41 -13.82 -2.21 -15.53
CA ASN A 41 -14.43 -2.96 -14.42
C ASN A 41 -13.51 -3.01 -13.20
N PHE A 42 -12.19 -3.15 -13.40
CA PHE A 42 -11.19 -3.07 -12.34
C PHE A 42 -11.26 -1.73 -11.62
N VAL A 43 -11.21 -0.61 -12.35
CA VAL A 43 -11.29 0.75 -11.79
C VAL A 43 -12.58 0.93 -10.98
N LYS A 44 -13.74 0.58 -11.55
CA LYS A 44 -15.05 0.66 -10.86
C LYS A 44 -15.07 -0.16 -9.58
N TYR A 45 -14.55 -1.38 -9.63
CA TYR A 45 -14.48 -2.25 -8.46
C TYR A 45 -13.61 -1.64 -7.36
N ILE A 46 -12.42 -1.14 -7.70
CA ILE A 46 -11.52 -0.52 -6.73
C ILE A 46 -12.11 0.75 -6.11
N ILE A 47 -12.76 1.61 -6.89
CA ILE A 47 -13.42 2.82 -6.36
C ILE A 47 -14.47 2.44 -5.33
N ASN A 48 -15.37 1.50 -5.68
CA ASN A 48 -16.42 1.04 -4.77
C ASN A 48 -15.85 0.39 -3.50
N TYR A 49 -14.77 -0.37 -3.65
CA TYR A 49 -14.09 -1.04 -2.55
C TYR A 49 -13.32 -0.07 -1.65
N SER A 50 -12.74 1.02 -2.19
CA SER A 50 -11.80 1.89 -1.48
C SER A 50 -12.33 2.46 -0.15
N SER A 51 -13.65 2.64 -0.04
CA SER A 51 -14.34 3.14 1.15
C SER A 51 -14.16 2.27 2.40
N ASN A 52 -13.97 0.95 2.25
CA ASN A 52 -13.82 0.03 3.38
C ASN A 52 -12.39 0.03 3.99
N LYS A 53 -11.40 0.52 3.23
CA LYS A 53 -9.96 0.55 3.56
C LYS A 53 -9.34 -0.79 3.95
N LEU A 54 -9.95 -1.92 3.58
CA LEU A 54 -9.42 -3.25 3.86
C LEU A 54 -8.42 -3.69 2.77
N PRO A 55 -7.43 -4.55 3.09
CA PRO A 55 -6.59 -5.17 2.08
C PRO A 55 -7.35 -6.15 1.20
N ILE A 56 -7.04 -6.16 -0.09
CA ILE A 56 -7.67 -7.04 -1.10
C ILE A 56 -6.68 -8.13 -1.51
N LYS A 57 -7.11 -9.39 -1.53
CA LYS A 57 -6.29 -10.48 -2.04
C LYS A 57 -6.25 -10.46 -3.57
N ARG A 58 -5.09 -10.76 -4.17
CA ARG A 58 -4.99 -10.92 -5.64
C ARG A 58 -6.03 -11.89 -6.19
N ASN A 59 -6.19 -13.05 -5.55
CA ASN A 59 -7.12 -14.08 -6.00
C ASN A 59 -8.58 -13.61 -5.94
N GLU A 60 -8.90 -12.70 -5.02
CA GLU A 60 -10.22 -12.07 -4.95
C GLU A 60 -10.44 -11.14 -6.13
N LEU A 61 -9.48 -10.27 -6.46
CA LEU A 61 -9.56 -9.40 -7.64
C LEU A 61 -9.75 -10.21 -8.93
N VAL A 62 -8.90 -11.22 -9.13
CA VAL A 62 -8.96 -12.14 -10.28
C VAL A 62 -10.33 -12.80 -10.38
N LYS A 63 -10.89 -13.30 -9.27
CA LYS A 63 -12.18 -13.99 -9.24
C LYS A 63 -13.35 -13.03 -9.49
N GLN A 64 -13.39 -11.88 -8.81
CA GLN A 64 -14.50 -10.93 -8.89
C GLN A 64 -14.58 -10.27 -10.27
N LEU A 65 -13.43 -9.97 -10.86
CA LEU A 65 -13.33 -9.30 -12.16
C LEU A 65 -13.24 -10.27 -13.33
N LYS A 66 -13.17 -11.59 -13.06
CA LYS A 66 -13.01 -12.67 -14.05
C LYS A 66 -11.80 -12.44 -14.99
N ILE A 67 -10.73 -11.86 -14.45
CA ILE A 67 -9.50 -11.57 -15.19
C ILE A 67 -8.62 -12.84 -15.20
N SER A 68 -8.06 -13.23 -16.34
CA SER A 68 -7.10 -14.34 -16.37
C SER A 68 -5.74 -13.94 -15.75
N GLN A 69 -4.95 -14.91 -15.27
CA GLN A 69 -3.63 -14.61 -14.71
C GLN A 69 -2.68 -13.93 -15.70
N LYS A 70 -2.85 -14.19 -17.01
CA LYS A 70 -2.05 -13.58 -18.08
C LYS A 70 -2.43 -12.11 -18.32
N GLN A 71 -3.71 -11.78 -18.21
CA GLN A 71 -4.23 -10.42 -18.42
C GLN A 71 -4.03 -9.51 -17.19
N PHE A 72 -3.97 -10.09 -15.98
CA PHE A 72 -3.91 -9.31 -14.74
C PHE A 72 -2.79 -8.25 -14.72
N PRO A 73 -1.52 -8.53 -15.09
CA PRO A 73 -0.47 -7.51 -15.04
C PRO A 73 -0.80 -6.26 -15.84
N GLN A 74 -1.32 -6.43 -17.07
CA GLN A 74 -1.72 -5.33 -17.93
C GLN A 74 -2.91 -4.58 -17.36
N VAL A 75 -4.00 -5.30 -17.00
CA VAL A 75 -5.21 -4.68 -16.43
C VAL A 75 -4.89 -3.92 -15.14
N PHE A 76 -4.01 -4.46 -14.30
CA PHE A 76 -3.59 -3.83 -13.06
C PHE A 76 -2.76 -2.57 -13.30
N MET A 77 -1.85 -2.58 -14.27
CA MET A 77 -1.01 -1.42 -14.60
C MET A 77 -1.85 -0.27 -15.14
N GLU A 78 -2.63 -0.52 -16.21
CA GLU A 78 -3.49 0.50 -16.83
C GLU A 78 -4.57 1.01 -15.84
N GLY A 79 -5.18 0.09 -15.09
CA GLY A 79 -6.18 0.45 -14.07
C GLY A 79 -5.59 1.28 -12.94
N LYS A 80 -4.35 1.00 -12.51
CA LYS A 80 -3.65 1.78 -11.47
C LYS A 80 -3.38 3.22 -11.93
N GLU A 81 -2.99 3.42 -13.19
CA GLU A 81 -2.76 4.76 -13.76
C GLU A 81 -4.07 5.55 -13.79
N ILE A 82 -5.16 4.97 -14.27
CA ILE A 82 -6.48 5.63 -14.30
C ILE A 82 -6.95 5.98 -12.89
N LEU A 83 -6.82 5.06 -11.92
CA LEU A 83 -7.18 5.32 -10.53
C LEU A 83 -6.42 6.52 -9.96
N LYS A 84 -5.12 6.63 -10.25
CA LYS A 84 -4.28 7.72 -9.79
C LYS A 84 -4.66 9.05 -10.45
N ASP A 85 -4.67 9.07 -11.77
CA ASP A 85 -4.75 10.33 -12.54
C ASP A 85 -6.15 10.92 -12.57
N VAL A 86 -7.19 10.07 -12.57
CA VAL A 86 -8.60 10.53 -12.64
C VAL A 86 -9.23 10.62 -11.26
N TYR A 87 -8.92 9.68 -10.36
CA TYR A 87 -9.61 9.56 -9.07
C TYR A 87 -8.74 9.91 -7.86
N GLY A 88 -7.44 10.15 -8.03
CA GLY A 88 -6.53 10.43 -6.91
C GLY A 88 -6.39 9.25 -5.95
N ILE A 89 -6.60 8.02 -6.41
CA ILE A 89 -6.48 6.79 -5.61
C ILE A 89 -5.29 6.00 -6.15
N GLU A 90 -4.33 5.67 -5.28
CA GLU A 90 -3.29 4.70 -5.59
C GLU A 90 -3.64 3.32 -5.05
N ILE A 91 -3.10 2.30 -5.70
CA ILE A 91 -3.14 0.91 -5.25
C ILE A 91 -1.75 0.29 -5.33
N SER A 92 -1.33 -0.40 -4.28
CA SER A 92 -0.02 -1.07 -4.23
C SER A 92 -0.10 -2.44 -3.58
N GLU A 93 0.79 -3.33 -4.01
CA GLU A 93 1.01 -4.63 -3.36
C GLU A 93 1.78 -4.43 -2.05
N LEU A 94 1.40 -5.17 -1.00
CA LEU A 94 2.07 -5.16 0.30
C LEU A 94 3.28 -6.11 0.29
N ALA A 95 4.44 -5.62 0.75
CA ALA A 95 5.71 -6.33 0.62
C ALA A 95 5.79 -7.59 1.51
N GLU A 96 5.20 -7.54 2.70
CA GLU A 96 5.33 -8.58 3.74
C GLU A 96 4.30 -9.72 3.63
N THR A 97 3.53 -9.82 2.54
CA THR A 97 2.31 -10.67 2.51
C THR A 97 2.46 -12.00 1.78
N LYS A 98 3.64 -12.64 1.83
CA LYS A 98 3.80 -13.98 1.22
C LYS A 98 3.17 -15.07 2.11
N PRO A 99 2.45 -16.07 1.54
CA PRO A 99 2.33 -16.40 0.12
C PRO A 99 1.18 -15.71 -0.63
N THR A 100 0.29 -14.97 0.05
CA THR A 100 -0.91 -14.37 -0.56
C THR A 100 -0.74 -12.87 -0.77
N LYS A 101 -0.45 -12.47 -2.00
CA LYS A 101 -0.35 -11.05 -2.39
C LYS A 101 -1.59 -10.26 -1.97
N LEU A 102 -1.40 -9.30 -1.06
CA LEU A 102 -2.41 -8.33 -0.64
C LEU A 102 -2.16 -6.97 -1.31
N PHE A 103 -3.24 -6.26 -1.60
CA PHE A 103 -3.21 -4.90 -2.12
C PHE A 103 -3.94 -3.96 -1.18
N ILE A 104 -3.47 -2.73 -1.06
CA ILE A 104 -4.19 -1.66 -0.37
C ILE A 104 -4.36 -0.47 -1.30
N THR A 105 -5.49 0.22 -1.14
CA THR A 105 -5.78 1.49 -1.78
C THR A 105 -5.49 2.63 -0.82
N TYR A 106 -4.97 3.76 -1.30
CA TYR A 106 -4.69 4.94 -0.48
C TYR A 106 -4.77 6.20 -1.35
N PRO A 107 -4.95 7.40 -0.76
CA PRO A 107 -4.92 8.63 -1.53
C PRO A 107 -3.56 8.82 -2.23
N ALA A 108 -3.57 9.27 -3.49
CA ALA A 108 -2.35 9.53 -4.28
C ALA A 108 -1.47 10.65 -3.69
N PHE A 109 -2.05 11.48 -2.83
CA PHE A 109 -1.36 12.54 -2.11
C PHE A 109 -1.47 12.26 -0.62
N LYS A 110 -0.35 12.39 0.10
CA LYS A 110 -0.36 12.31 1.56
C LYS A 110 -1.27 13.39 2.13
N LEU A 111 -2.11 13.01 3.09
CA LEU A 111 -3.04 13.95 3.69
C LEU A 111 -2.26 14.99 4.50
N PRO A 112 -2.39 16.30 4.21
CA PRO A 112 -1.80 17.32 5.06
C PRO A 112 -2.41 17.20 6.45
N VAL A 113 -1.58 17.18 7.49
CA VAL A 113 -2.07 17.01 8.87
C VAL A 113 -3.06 18.11 9.26
N PHE A 114 -2.91 19.33 8.72
CA PHE A 114 -3.88 20.40 8.95
C PHE A 114 -5.28 20.08 8.42
N SER A 115 -5.36 19.35 7.30
CA SER A 115 -6.63 18.82 6.79
C SER A 115 -7.23 17.81 7.77
N ILE A 116 -6.38 16.98 8.41
CA ILE A 116 -6.74 15.96 9.40
C ILE A 116 -7.29 16.56 10.72
N LEU A 117 -6.78 17.72 11.12
CA LEU A 117 -7.07 18.35 12.40
C LEU A 117 -8.22 19.38 12.36
N ASN A 118 -8.93 19.51 11.25
CA ASN A 118 -10.07 20.42 11.15
C ASN A 118 -11.33 19.85 11.85
N LYS A 119 -12.25 20.74 12.28
CA LYS A 119 -13.46 20.39 13.05
C LYS A 119 -14.45 19.49 12.32
N GLU A 120 -14.34 19.33 11.01
CA GLU A 120 -15.27 18.57 10.18
C GLU A 120 -14.83 17.12 9.95
N MET A 121 -13.63 16.73 10.39
CA MET A 121 -13.13 15.37 10.22
C MET A 121 -13.75 14.39 11.24
N GLY A 122 -13.97 13.16 10.78
CA GLY A 122 -14.51 12.10 11.62
C GLY A 122 -13.59 11.77 12.80
N LYS A 123 -14.18 11.61 13.99
CA LYS A 123 -13.55 11.22 15.27
C LYS A 123 -12.48 10.12 15.14
N GLU A 124 -12.69 9.16 14.25
CA GLU A 124 -11.76 8.06 13.99
C GLU A 124 -10.41 8.52 13.41
N LEU A 125 -10.40 9.44 12.45
CA LEU A 125 -9.15 9.89 11.81
C LEU A 125 -8.31 10.72 12.77
N THR A 126 -8.94 11.58 13.57
CA THR A 126 -8.27 12.33 14.64
C THR A 126 -7.65 11.37 15.67
N THR A 127 -8.40 10.35 16.09
CA THR A 127 -7.92 9.33 17.03
C THR A 127 -6.73 8.56 16.43
N LEU A 128 -6.81 8.18 15.17
CA LEU A 128 -5.72 7.52 14.46
C LEU A 128 -4.46 8.40 14.42
N PHE A 129 -4.61 9.68 14.09
CA PHE A 129 -3.49 10.62 14.05
C PHE A 129 -2.80 10.76 15.40
N ILE A 130 -3.57 10.85 16.50
CA ILE A 130 -3.03 10.93 17.87
C ILE A 130 -2.22 9.67 18.20
N VAL A 131 -2.74 8.48 17.86
CA VAL A 131 -2.06 7.20 18.10
C VAL A 131 -0.77 7.10 17.29
N LEU A 132 -0.81 7.39 15.98
CA LEU A 132 0.38 7.34 15.12
C LEU A 132 1.44 8.34 15.58
N SER A 133 1.02 9.53 16.01
CA SER A 133 1.91 10.55 16.58
C SER A 133 2.60 10.03 17.82
N TYR A 134 1.85 9.47 18.77
CA TYR A 134 2.43 8.95 20.01
C TYR A 134 3.42 7.81 19.77
N ILE A 135 3.11 6.89 18.85
CA ILE A 135 4.02 5.80 18.47
C ILE A 135 5.33 6.36 17.90
N PHE A 136 5.25 7.32 16.98
CA PHE A 136 6.42 7.95 16.38
C PHE A 136 7.27 8.70 17.43
N MET A 137 6.63 9.46 18.31
CA MET A 137 7.32 10.17 19.41
C MET A 137 7.94 9.21 20.45
N LYS A 138 7.58 7.93 20.44
CA LYS A 138 8.16 6.86 21.27
C LYS A 138 9.11 5.95 20.49
N SER A 139 9.69 6.45 19.40
CA SER A 139 10.70 5.76 18.59
C SER A 139 10.16 4.54 17.83
N GLY A 140 8.89 4.59 17.43
CA GLY A 140 8.32 3.74 16.38
C GLY A 140 7.59 2.48 16.85
N GLU A 141 7.74 2.06 18.10
CA GLU A 141 7.00 0.92 18.66
C GLU A 141 6.71 1.10 20.15
N ILE A 142 5.49 0.76 20.57
CA ILE A 142 5.07 0.93 21.96
C ILE A 142 4.28 -0.29 22.46
N GLN A 143 4.39 -0.58 23.74
CA GLN A 143 3.54 -1.59 24.41
C GLN A 143 2.11 -1.08 24.56
N GLU A 144 1.13 -1.98 24.45
CA GLU A 144 -0.31 -1.68 24.58
C GLU A 144 -0.66 -0.92 25.86
N ILE A 145 -0.08 -1.30 26.99
CA ILE A 145 -0.34 -0.63 28.28
C ILE A 145 0.10 0.84 28.24
N ASN A 146 1.23 1.14 27.62
CA ASN A 146 1.74 2.50 27.47
C ASN A 146 0.89 3.33 26.50
N LEU A 147 0.30 2.68 25.49
CA LEU A 147 -0.68 3.33 24.59
C LEU A 147 -1.93 3.71 25.36
N ASN A 148 -2.52 2.76 26.09
CA ASN A 148 -3.75 3.00 26.83
C ASN A 148 -3.56 4.09 27.89
N ASN A 149 -2.48 4.02 28.68
CA ASN A 149 -2.15 5.04 29.68
C ASN A 149 -2.00 6.45 29.09
N PHE A 150 -1.48 6.55 27.86
CA PHE A 150 -1.38 7.83 27.17
C PHE A 150 -2.75 8.34 26.70
N LEU A 151 -3.56 7.47 26.11
CA LEU A 151 -4.88 7.81 25.62
C LEU A 151 -5.81 8.29 26.74
N GLU A 152 -5.74 7.70 27.94
CA GLU A 152 -6.48 8.18 29.12
C GLU A 152 -6.07 9.60 29.51
N LYS A 153 -4.76 9.91 29.49
CA LYS A 153 -4.23 11.24 29.82
C LYS A 153 -4.70 12.32 28.85
N VAL A 154 -4.95 11.97 27.59
CA VAL A 154 -5.53 12.87 26.58
C VAL A 154 -7.05 12.75 26.46
N HIS A 155 -7.69 12.10 27.45
CA HIS A 155 -9.14 11.97 27.59
C HIS A 155 -9.85 11.23 26.44
N ILE A 156 -9.15 10.26 25.83
CA ILE A 156 -9.74 9.31 24.89
C ILE A 156 -10.22 8.07 25.66
N ASN A 157 -11.48 7.69 25.44
CA ASN A 157 -12.07 6.51 26.08
C ASN A 157 -11.41 5.21 25.57
N ILE A 158 -10.85 4.42 26.48
CA ILE A 158 -10.10 3.20 26.13
C ILE A 158 -11.00 2.07 25.63
N GLU A 159 -12.21 1.93 26.17
CA GLU A 159 -13.16 0.90 25.74
C GLU A 159 -13.63 1.16 24.30
N GLU A 160 -13.89 2.43 23.97
CA GLU A 160 -14.20 2.85 22.61
C GLU A 160 -13.00 2.64 21.69
N PHE A 161 -11.81 3.07 22.13
CA PHE A 161 -10.58 2.90 21.35
C PHE A 161 -10.25 1.43 21.10
N ALA A 162 -10.48 0.54 22.06
CA ALA A 162 -10.22 -0.90 21.89
C ALA A 162 -10.97 -1.48 20.68
N LYS A 163 -12.22 -1.04 20.44
CA LYS A 163 -13.01 -1.44 19.26
C LYS A 163 -12.41 -0.88 17.97
N THR A 164 -11.99 0.38 17.98
CA THR A 164 -11.41 1.06 16.81
C THR A 164 -9.97 0.58 16.52
N ARG A 165 -9.22 0.14 17.53
CA ARG A 165 -7.86 -0.36 17.40
C ARG A 165 -7.78 -1.60 16.52
N ASP A 166 -8.68 -2.55 16.71
CA ASP A 166 -8.76 -3.74 15.83
C ASP A 166 -9.11 -3.34 14.39
N LYS A 167 -9.92 -2.30 14.20
CA LYS A 167 -10.20 -1.73 12.87
C LYS A 167 -8.92 -1.15 12.25
N PHE A 168 -8.14 -0.38 13.00
CA PHE A 168 -6.86 0.18 12.51
C PHE A 168 -5.82 -0.90 12.17
N VAL A 169 -5.78 -2.00 12.93
CA VAL A 169 -4.94 -3.16 12.59
C VAL A 169 -5.42 -3.81 11.29
N LYS A 170 -6.73 -4.07 11.14
CA LYS A 170 -7.30 -4.66 9.91
C LYS A 170 -7.11 -3.78 8.68
N GLN A 171 -7.14 -2.46 8.86
CA GLN A 171 -6.88 -1.48 7.80
C GLN A 171 -5.37 -1.29 7.52
N MET A 172 -4.48 -1.97 8.23
CA MET A 172 -3.02 -1.88 8.08
C MET A 172 -2.44 -0.51 8.46
N TYR A 173 -3.16 0.30 9.25
CA TYR A 173 -2.61 1.51 9.85
C TYR A 173 -1.71 1.20 11.05
N LEU A 174 -2.03 0.14 11.80
CA LEU A 174 -1.23 -0.33 12.93
C LEU A 174 -0.74 -1.76 12.66
N LYS A 175 0.54 -2.01 12.93
CA LYS A 175 1.11 -3.35 13.01
C LYS A 175 1.05 -3.81 14.46
N ARG A 176 0.46 -4.98 14.71
CA ARG A 176 0.37 -5.62 16.02
C ARG A 176 1.42 -6.72 16.13
N ARG A 177 2.25 -6.68 17.16
CA ARG A 177 3.22 -7.73 17.48
C ARG A 177 2.95 -8.26 18.88
N LYS A 178 2.84 -9.58 19.03
CA LYS A 178 2.72 -10.24 20.33
C LYS A 178 4.06 -10.88 20.68
N VAL A 179 4.46 -10.71 21.94
CA VAL A 179 5.67 -11.32 22.52
C VAL A 179 5.23 -12.15 23.70
N GLU A 180 5.55 -13.43 23.67
CA GLU A 180 5.36 -14.33 24.81
C GLU A 180 6.64 -14.30 25.65
N ILE A 181 6.49 -14.32 26.97
CA ILE A 181 7.62 -14.39 27.89
C ILE A 181 7.86 -15.86 28.23
N GLU A 182 9.06 -16.36 27.94
CA GLU A 182 9.43 -17.74 28.27
C GLU A 182 9.27 -18.00 29.78
N GLY A 183 8.55 -19.07 30.12
CA GLY A 183 8.30 -19.47 31.50
C GLY A 183 7.16 -18.72 32.20
N GLN A 184 6.44 -17.83 31.52
CA GLN A 184 5.24 -17.17 32.05
C GLN A 184 4.04 -17.38 31.12
N ASN A 185 2.83 -17.51 31.68
CA ASN A 185 1.58 -17.51 30.91
C ASN A 185 1.13 -16.08 30.53
N GLU A 186 2.09 -15.17 30.32
CA GLU A 186 1.83 -13.77 30.02
C GLU A 186 2.36 -13.41 28.64
N SER A 187 1.57 -12.62 27.91
CA SER A 187 1.97 -12.08 26.60
C SER A 187 1.85 -10.56 26.59
N HIS A 188 2.82 -9.92 25.96
CA HIS A 188 2.82 -8.47 25.75
C HIS A 188 2.51 -8.15 24.30
N THR A 189 1.58 -7.22 24.11
CA THR A 189 1.23 -6.72 22.79
C THR A 189 1.88 -5.37 22.55
N TYR A 190 2.47 -5.20 21.38
CA TYR A 190 3.13 -3.99 20.90
C TYR A 190 2.47 -3.50 19.61
N TYR A 191 2.50 -2.18 19.42
CA TYR A 191 1.98 -1.50 18.24
C TYR A 191 3.04 -0.60 17.61
N SER A 192 3.15 -0.67 16.29
CA SER A 192 3.96 0.20 15.44
C SER A 192 3.17 0.68 14.22
N TRP A 193 3.73 1.61 13.44
CA TRP A 193 3.10 2.04 12.19
C TRP A 193 2.97 0.85 11.22
N GLY A 194 1.77 0.67 10.66
CA GLY A 194 1.54 -0.30 9.59
C GLY A 194 1.82 0.29 8.21
N GLU A 195 1.84 -0.57 7.18
CA GLU A 195 2.18 -0.20 5.81
C GLU A 195 1.27 0.91 5.25
N ARG A 196 -0.04 0.90 5.57
CA ARG A 196 -0.95 1.98 5.14
C ARG A 196 -0.60 3.31 5.79
N ALA A 197 -0.19 3.32 7.06
CA ALA A 197 0.20 4.56 7.73
C ALA A 197 1.43 5.21 7.08
N LEU A 198 2.41 4.40 6.65
CA LEU A 198 3.61 4.88 5.95
C LEU A 198 3.29 5.54 4.59
N LEU A 199 2.23 5.08 3.93
CA LEU A 199 1.77 5.62 2.64
C LEU A 199 0.91 6.87 2.82
N GLU A 200 -0.02 6.89 3.79
CA GLU A 200 -0.99 7.98 3.95
C GLU A 200 -0.48 9.16 4.79
N PHE A 201 0.46 8.93 5.71
CA PHE A 201 0.94 9.95 6.66
C PHE A 201 2.42 10.30 6.41
N ASN A 202 2.79 11.49 6.84
CA ASN A 202 4.17 11.97 6.83
C ASN A 202 4.67 12.15 8.27
N LYS A 203 5.77 11.45 8.63
CA LYS A 203 6.40 11.59 9.95
C LYS A 203 6.95 12.99 10.18
N GLN A 204 7.37 13.68 9.13
CA GLN A 204 7.79 15.08 9.19
C GLN A 204 6.64 15.97 9.69
N ASP A 205 5.48 15.87 9.05
CA ASP A 205 4.33 16.67 9.43
C ASP A 205 3.87 16.36 10.86
N VAL A 206 3.91 15.08 11.25
CA VAL A 206 3.65 14.66 12.63
C VAL A 206 4.59 15.36 13.61
N LEU A 207 5.90 15.34 13.33
CA LEU A 207 6.91 15.98 14.17
C LEU A 207 6.63 17.48 14.33
N GLU A 208 6.39 18.17 13.22
CA GLU A 208 6.15 19.61 13.21
C GLU A 208 4.87 19.99 13.97
N GLN A 209 3.80 19.21 13.86
CA GLN A 209 2.58 19.46 14.62
C GLN A 209 2.77 19.21 16.13
N VAL A 210 3.49 18.15 16.51
CA VAL A 210 3.79 17.88 17.92
C VAL A 210 4.68 18.99 18.49
N ALA A 211 5.71 19.40 17.76
CA ALA A 211 6.60 20.50 18.12
C ALA A 211 5.84 21.81 18.35
N LYS A 212 4.94 22.15 17.42
CA LYS A 212 4.02 23.30 17.55
C LYS A 212 3.13 23.20 18.80
N LEU A 213 2.54 22.03 19.05
CA LEU A 213 1.67 21.80 20.21
C LEU A 213 2.40 22.05 21.53
N VAL A 214 3.64 21.59 21.66
CA VAL A 214 4.45 21.78 22.87
C VAL A 214 5.24 23.10 22.90
N ARG A 215 5.13 23.91 21.84
CA ARG A 215 5.86 25.18 21.66
C ARG A 215 7.39 25.02 21.77
N LYS A 216 7.93 24.00 21.12
CA LYS A 216 9.37 23.74 21.01
C LYS A 216 9.74 23.53 19.54
N PRO A 217 10.98 23.82 19.11
CA PRO A 217 11.42 23.47 17.77
C PRO A 217 11.48 21.94 17.60
N SER A 218 11.31 21.44 16.38
CA SER A 218 11.39 20.01 16.07
C SER A 218 12.78 19.41 16.39
N SER A 219 13.83 20.22 16.31
CA SER A 219 15.21 19.87 16.69
C SER A 219 15.36 19.42 18.15
N ASN A 220 14.47 19.85 19.06
CA ASN A 220 14.49 19.38 20.46
C ASN A 220 14.11 17.89 20.59
N PHE A 221 13.54 17.29 19.55
CA PHE A 221 13.23 15.87 19.49
C PHE A 221 14.29 15.14 18.65
N VAL A 222 15.53 15.13 19.14
CA VAL A 222 16.74 14.72 18.39
C VAL A 222 16.55 13.41 17.62
N VAL A 223 16.00 12.36 18.25
CA VAL A 223 15.78 11.06 17.60
C VAL A 223 14.81 11.18 16.43
N GLN A 224 13.67 11.83 16.64
CA GLN A 224 12.64 12.02 15.62
C GLN A 224 13.10 12.97 14.50
N HIS A 225 13.82 14.04 14.85
CA HIS A 225 14.39 14.98 13.90
C HIS A 225 15.37 14.28 12.96
N ARG A 226 16.30 13.49 13.53
CA ARG A 226 17.25 12.71 12.73
C ARG A 226 16.55 11.69 11.84
N GLU A 227 15.51 11.01 12.34
CA GLU A 227 14.75 10.04 11.53
C GLU A 227 14.08 10.69 10.31
N VAL A 228 13.61 11.92 10.45
CA VAL A 228 12.85 12.63 9.42
C VAL A 228 13.74 13.38 8.44
N TYR A 229 14.74 14.09 8.95
CA TYR A 229 15.57 15.02 8.16
C TYR A 229 16.93 14.42 7.78
N GLY A 230 17.33 13.31 8.40
CA GLY A 230 18.66 12.71 8.19
C GLY A 230 19.81 13.49 8.83
N GLU A 231 19.50 14.54 9.58
CA GLU A 231 20.47 15.47 10.18
C GLU A 231 20.46 15.33 11.71
N ASP A 232 21.64 15.36 12.33
CA ASP A 232 21.74 15.60 13.76
C ASP A 232 21.56 17.10 14.00
N PRO A 233 20.51 17.54 14.72
CA PRO A 233 20.33 18.96 15.00
C PRO A 233 21.51 19.58 15.76
N ASN A 234 22.31 18.79 16.48
CA ASN A 234 23.50 19.28 17.17
C ASN A 234 24.67 19.60 16.21
N ASP A 235 24.68 19.04 15.00
CA ASP A 235 25.70 19.32 13.99
C ASP A 235 25.45 20.66 13.27
N MET A 236 24.19 21.13 13.25
CA MET A 236 23.78 22.38 12.61
C MET A 236 24.19 23.64 13.40
N ASP A 237 24.23 23.53 14.73
CA ASP A 237 24.69 24.60 15.62
C ASP A 237 26.20 24.88 15.45
N PHE A 238 26.98 23.90 14.99
CA PHE A 238 28.43 24.04 14.76
C PHE A 238 28.74 24.80 13.45
N VAL A 239 27.87 24.73 12.45
CA VAL A 239 28.05 25.38 11.14
C VAL A 239 27.69 26.86 11.16
N MET A 240 26.81 27.28 12.09
CA MET A 240 26.36 28.68 12.22
C MET A 240 27.29 29.55 13.10
N LEU A 241 28.34 28.97 13.65
CA LEU A 241 29.35 29.65 14.47
C LEU A 241 30.75 29.71 13.81
N GLY A 242 30.84 29.33 12.52
CA GLY A 242 32.06 29.37 11.70
C GLY A 242 32.12 30.55 10.74
#